data_AF-A0A7V6QSR1-F1
#
_entry.id   AF-A0A7V6QSR1-F1
#
_cell.length_a   1.000
_cell.length_b   1.000
_cell.length_c   1.000
_cell.angle_alpha   90.00
_cell.angle_beta   90.00
_cell.angle_gamma   90.00
#
_symmetry.space_group_name_H-M   'P 1'
#
loop_
_entity.id
_entity.type
_entity.pdbx_description
1 polymer ?
#
loop_
_entity_poly.entity_id
_entity_poly.type
_entity_poly.pdbx_seq_one_letter_code
_entity_poly.pdbx_strand_id
1 'polypeptide(L)'
;DYHDTFDDALKHTITETYKKARNDDFKYEYSSLIYQFPDYPNRYYAQIGDTWLMNDRVYYKPRIEENPDINIIAGIHTHPYETQSVFTQRDVEFNRKHNAHTYVIEPLNGDRYNKFNVYVLEKDKTLYDKLHKIILD
;
A
#
# COMPACT_ATOMS: atom_id res chain seq x y z
N ASP A 1 -5.21 13.13 -1.51
CA ASP A 1 -4.81 13.94 -2.68
C ASP A 1 -5.16 13.25 -3.98
N TYR A 2 -5.25 13.99 -5.10
CA TYR A 2 -5.42 13.38 -6.42
C TYR A 2 -4.16 13.57 -7.28
N HIS A 3 -3.92 12.62 -8.17
CA HIS A 3 -2.80 12.61 -9.09
C HIS A 3 -3.30 12.29 -10.50
N ASP A 4 -2.63 12.89 -11.50
CA ASP A 4 -2.98 12.73 -12.92
C ASP A 4 -2.48 11.39 -13.49
N THR A 5 -1.53 10.72 -12.82
CA THR A 5 -0.99 9.42 -13.23
C THR A 5 -0.98 8.44 -12.05
N PHE A 6 -1.01 7.14 -12.40
CA PHE A 6 -0.87 6.08 -11.40
C PHE A 6 0.53 6.08 -10.77
N ASP A 7 1.58 6.29 -11.56
CA ASP A 7 2.96 6.28 -11.08
C ASP A 7 3.22 7.40 -10.05
N ASP A 8 2.65 8.59 -10.27
CA ASP A 8 2.73 9.70 -9.31
C ASP A 8 1.98 9.38 -8.02
N ALA A 9 0.76 8.86 -8.13
CA ALA A 9 -0.01 8.41 -6.97
C ALA A 9 0.73 7.33 -6.19
N LEU A 10 1.33 6.37 -6.88
CA LEU A 10 2.08 5.26 -6.29
C LEU A 10 3.32 5.75 -5.56
N LYS A 11 4.14 6.57 -6.23
CA LYS A 11 5.37 7.14 -5.63
C LYS A 11 5.04 7.98 -4.40
N HIS A 12 4.03 8.85 -4.50
CA HIS A 12 3.57 9.65 -3.37
C HIS A 12 3.08 8.78 -2.21
N THR A 13 2.21 7.82 -2.50
CA THR A 13 1.59 6.97 -1.46
C THR A 13 2.62 6.09 -0.75
N ILE A 14 3.55 5.47 -1.48
CA ILE A 14 4.65 4.69 -0.88
C ILE A 14 5.49 5.58 0.04
N THR A 15 5.86 6.78 -0.43
CA THR A 15 6.70 7.72 0.31
C THR A 15 6.05 8.13 1.63
N GLU A 16 4.79 8.56 1.58
CA GLU A 16 4.09 9.05 2.76
C GLU A 16 3.77 7.90 3.74
N THR A 17 3.41 6.72 3.24
CA THR A 17 3.21 5.53 4.09
C THR A 17 4.50 5.15 4.82
N TYR A 18 5.64 5.13 4.12
CA TYR A 18 6.93 4.85 4.73
C TYR A 18 7.34 5.92 5.75
N LYS A 19 7.22 7.20 5.41
CA LYS A 19 7.53 8.31 6.34
C LYS A 19 6.71 8.19 7.62
N LYS A 20 5.45 7.81 7.50
CA LYS A 20 4.54 7.67 8.63
C LYS A 20 4.95 6.52 9.55
N ALA A 21 5.24 5.34 8.99
CA ALA A 21 5.80 4.22 9.74
C ALA A 21 7.19 4.52 10.31
N ARG A 22 8.00 5.34 9.63
CA ARG A 22 9.31 5.76 10.18
C ARG A 22 9.16 6.68 11.39
N ASN A 23 8.16 7.56 11.39
CA ASN A 23 7.96 8.54 12.47
C ASN A 23 7.65 7.89 13.82
N ASP A 24 7.16 6.64 13.85
CA ASP A 24 6.94 5.85 15.05
C ASP A 24 7.86 4.62 15.18
N ASP A 25 8.98 4.61 14.44
CA ASP A 25 9.99 3.54 14.41
C ASP A 25 9.46 2.16 14.01
N PHE A 26 8.51 2.13 13.08
CA PHE A 26 7.89 0.90 12.57
C PHE A 26 7.22 0.11 13.69
N LYS A 27 6.65 0.80 14.68
CA LYS A 27 5.97 0.16 15.81
C LYS A 27 4.69 -0.55 15.36
N TYR A 28 4.06 -0.04 14.32
CA TYR A 28 2.91 -0.63 13.66
C TYR A 28 3.18 -0.75 12.15
N GLU A 29 2.46 -1.63 11.48
CA GLU A 29 2.35 -1.50 10.02
C GLU A 29 1.29 -0.47 9.71
N TYR A 30 1.55 0.32 8.67
CA TYR A 30 0.70 1.37 8.14
C TYR A 30 0.24 0.96 6.77
N SER A 31 -1.05 1.14 6.48
CA SER A 31 -1.63 0.86 5.17
C SER A 31 -2.09 2.16 4.52
N SER A 32 -2.23 2.13 3.19
CA SER A 32 -2.73 3.21 2.36
C SER A 32 -3.40 2.63 1.10
N LEU A 33 -4.23 3.41 0.44
CA LEU A 33 -4.98 2.99 -0.75
C LEU A 33 -4.80 3.98 -1.90
N ILE A 34 -4.79 3.44 -3.12
CA ILE A 34 -5.00 4.21 -4.36
C ILE A 34 -6.30 3.74 -4.99
N TYR A 35 -7.19 4.67 -5.31
CA TYR A 35 -8.50 4.36 -5.88
C TYR A 35 -8.93 5.40 -6.93
N GLN A 36 -9.95 5.05 -7.70
CA GLN A 36 -10.59 5.93 -8.68
C GLN A 36 -12.09 5.97 -8.47
N PHE A 37 -12.66 7.17 -8.61
CA PHE A 37 -14.10 7.33 -8.71
C PHE A 37 -14.55 7.09 -10.16
N PRO A 38 -15.72 6.46 -10.40
CA PRO A 38 -16.24 6.21 -11.75
C PRO A 38 -16.39 7.47 -12.59
N ASP A 39 -16.77 8.58 -11.95
CA ASP A 39 -16.96 9.88 -12.61
C ASP A 39 -15.63 10.56 -12.98
N TYR A 40 -14.51 10.08 -12.43
CA TYR A 40 -13.18 10.64 -12.64
C TYR A 40 -12.14 9.55 -12.93
N PRO A 41 -12.31 8.76 -14.02
CA PRO A 41 -11.49 7.58 -14.30
C PRO A 41 -10.04 7.92 -14.69
N ASN A 42 -9.73 9.20 -14.92
CA ASN A 42 -8.38 9.69 -15.21
C ASN A 42 -7.71 10.34 -13.99
N ARG A 43 -8.29 10.19 -12.79
CA ARG A 43 -7.72 10.70 -11.54
C ARG A 43 -7.50 9.57 -10.55
N TYR A 44 -6.31 9.55 -9.97
CA TYR A 44 -5.93 8.57 -8.95
C TYR A 44 -5.91 9.26 -7.60
N TYR A 45 -6.68 8.75 -6.65
CA TYR A 45 -6.79 9.31 -5.33
C TYR A 45 -5.96 8.50 -4.35
N ALA A 46 -5.06 9.17 -3.64
CA ALA A 46 -4.25 8.58 -2.59
C ALA A 46 -4.88 8.87 -1.22
N GLN A 47 -5.15 7.81 -0.47
CA GLN A 47 -5.52 7.90 0.94
C GLN A 47 -4.39 7.30 1.78
N ILE A 48 -3.67 8.17 2.50
CA ILE A 48 -2.58 7.77 3.39
C ILE A 48 -3.18 7.39 4.75
N GLY A 49 -3.03 6.14 5.17
CA GLY A 49 -3.71 5.63 6.36
C GLY A 49 -2.94 5.66 7.67
N ASP A 50 -3.64 5.31 8.76
CA ASP A 50 -3.11 5.07 10.10
C ASP A 50 -3.35 3.61 10.48
N THR A 51 -2.32 2.79 10.32
CA THR A 51 -2.17 1.41 10.80
C THR A 51 -3.07 0.28 10.25
N TRP A 52 -2.47 -0.92 10.13
CA TRP A 52 -2.96 -2.27 9.75
C TRP A 52 -4.41 -2.49 9.37
N LEU A 53 -4.68 -3.28 8.33
CA LEU A 53 -5.91 -4.06 8.09
C LEU A 53 -6.26 -5.09 9.21
N MET A 54 -6.12 -4.72 10.49
CA MET A 54 -6.73 -5.40 11.63
C MET A 54 -8.13 -4.80 11.82
N ASN A 55 -9.16 -5.65 11.67
CA ASN A 55 -10.57 -5.28 11.74
C ASN A 55 -10.98 -4.46 12.99
N ASP A 56 -10.15 -4.44 14.02
CA ASP A 56 -10.37 -3.79 15.31
C ASP A 56 -9.57 -2.50 15.55
N ARG A 57 -8.66 -2.06 14.66
CA ARG A 57 -7.74 -0.94 14.97
C ARG A 57 -7.53 0.16 13.91
N VAL A 58 -8.30 0.19 12.82
CA VAL A 58 -8.18 1.26 11.79
C VAL A 58 -9.34 2.23 11.79
N TYR A 59 -9.00 3.51 11.75
CA TYR A 59 -9.91 4.65 11.67
C TYR A 59 -10.03 5.22 10.25
N TYR A 60 -10.14 4.38 9.20
CA TYR A 60 -10.65 4.90 7.92
C TYR A 60 -12.14 5.20 8.11
N LYS A 61 -12.49 6.48 8.29
CA LYS A 61 -13.88 6.94 8.17
C LYS A 61 -13.93 8.08 7.15
N PRO A 62 -14.56 7.88 5.99
CA PRO A 62 -15.25 6.66 5.52
C PRO A 62 -14.29 5.53 5.08
N ARG A 63 -14.72 4.26 5.20
CA ARG A 63 -14.03 3.06 4.72
C ARG A 63 -14.21 2.94 3.20
N ILE A 64 -13.27 3.49 2.46
CA ILE A 64 -13.34 3.57 1.00
C ILE A 64 -13.38 2.18 0.37
N GLU A 65 -12.74 1.20 1.00
CA GLU A 65 -12.70 -0.20 0.59
C GLU A 65 -14.04 -0.94 0.70
N GLU A 66 -15.00 -0.38 1.43
CA GLU A 66 -16.36 -0.93 1.56
C GLU A 66 -17.33 -0.32 0.54
N ASN A 67 -16.94 0.73 -0.18
CA ASN A 67 -17.78 1.35 -1.20
C ASN A 67 -17.69 0.57 -2.53
N PRO A 68 -18.77 -0.08 -2.98
CA PRO A 68 -18.76 -0.88 -4.20
C PRO A 68 -18.61 -0.06 -5.48
N ASP A 69 -18.90 1.24 -5.43
CA ASP A 69 -18.80 2.13 -6.59
C ASP A 69 -17.38 2.66 -6.80
N ILE A 70 -16.44 2.40 -5.87
CA ILE A 70 -15.07 2.87 -5.98
C ILE A 70 -14.17 1.75 -6.50
N ASN A 71 -13.39 2.05 -7.53
CA ASN A 71 -12.41 1.12 -8.06
C ASN A 71 -11.10 1.24 -7.29
N ILE A 72 -10.75 0.23 -6.49
CA ILE A 72 -9.46 0.19 -5.80
C ILE A 72 -8.40 -0.27 -6.79
N ILE A 73 -7.36 0.55 -6.98
CA ILE A 73 -6.26 0.27 -7.91
C ILE A 73 -5.10 -0.40 -7.21
N ALA A 74 -4.77 0.06 -5.99
CA ALA A 74 -3.69 -0.50 -5.21
C ALA A 74 -3.93 -0.43 -3.69
N GLY A 75 -3.56 -1.49 -2.99
CA GLY A 75 -3.29 -1.48 -1.55
C GLY A 75 -1.79 -1.38 -1.30
N ILE A 76 -1.38 -0.58 -0.33
CA ILE A 76 0.04 -0.37 0.02
C ILE A 76 0.16 -0.49 1.52
N HIS A 77 1.12 -1.25 2.04
CA HIS A 77 1.39 -1.28 3.48
C HIS A 77 2.86 -1.48 3.81
N THR A 78 3.26 -1.10 5.02
CA THR A 78 4.61 -1.38 5.56
C THR A 78 4.63 -2.69 6.34
N HIS A 79 5.80 -3.23 6.68
CA HIS A 79 5.93 -4.20 7.76
C HIS A 79 6.73 -3.63 8.93
N PRO A 80 6.34 -3.91 10.20
CA PRO A 80 7.06 -3.45 11.38
C PRO A 80 8.43 -4.15 11.58
N TYR A 81 8.60 -5.32 10.97
CA TYR A 81 9.79 -6.18 11.03
C TYR A 81 9.89 -7.02 9.76
N GLU A 82 11.10 -7.51 9.44
CA GLU A 82 11.28 -8.47 8.33
C GLU A 82 10.42 -9.72 8.58
N THR A 83 9.59 -10.07 7.61
CA THR A 83 8.73 -11.25 7.67
C THR A 83 9.33 -12.39 6.85
N GLN A 84 9.03 -13.64 7.22
CA GLN A 84 9.47 -14.82 6.44
C GLN A 84 8.82 -14.88 5.05
N SER A 85 7.63 -14.28 4.90
CA SER A 85 6.94 -14.10 3.62
C SER A 85 6.48 -12.66 3.51
N VAL A 86 6.86 -12.01 2.42
CA VAL A 86 6.54 -10.60 2.18
C VAL A 86 5.04 -10.40 1.97
N PHE A 87 4.37 -11.30 1.25
CA PHE A 87 2.91 -11.27 1.16
C PHE A 87 2.30 -12.33 2.07
N THR A 88 1.27 -11.92 2.81
CA THR A 88 0.42 -12.75 3.63
C THR A 88 -0.78 -13.27 2.82
N GLN A 89 -1.53 -14.23 3.37
CA GLN A 89 -2.78 -14.68 2.76
C GLN A 89 -3.79 -13.53 2.62
N ARG A 90 -3.80 -12.56 3.54
CA ARG A 90 -4.70 -11.39 3.49
C ARG A 90 -4.39 -10.49 2.29
N ASP A 91 -3.12 -10.34 1.95
CA ASP A 91 -2.69 -9.55 0.80
C ASP A 91 -3.20 -10.16 -0.50
N VAL A 92 -3.17 -11.49 -0.59
CA VAL A 92 -3.71 -12.24 -1.73
C VAL A 92 -5.25 -12.16 -1.77
N GLU A 93 -5.92 -12.24 -0.63
CA GLU A 93 -7.38 -12.09 -0.53
C GLU A 93 -7.83 -10.69 -0.94
N PHE A 94 -7.13 -9.64 -0.49
CA PHE A 94 -7.38 -8.26 -0.87
C PHE A 94 -7.18 -8.04 -2.38
N ASN A 95 -6.02 -8.46 -2.91
CA ASN A 95 -5.70 -8.38 -4.33
C ASN A 95 -6.80 -9.02 -5.19
N ARG A 96 -7.26 -10.22 -4.84
CA ARG A 96 -8.34 -10.92 -5.56
C ARG A 96 -9.69 -10.27 -5.40
N LYS A 97 -10.07 -9.88 -4.19
CA LYS A 97 -11.38 -9.27 -3.90
C LYS A 97 -11.57 -7.98 -4.68
N HIS A 98 -10.52 -7.18 -4.80
CA HIS A 98 -10.58 -5.84 -5.39
C HIS A 98 -10.00 -5.76 -6.81
N ASN A 99 -9.44 -6.86 -7.32
CA ASN A 99 -8.63 -6.88 -8.55
C ASN A 99 -7.59 -5.73 -8.59
N ALA A 100 -6.87 -5.56 -7.48
CA ALA A 100 -5.98 -4.45 -7.21
C ALA A 100 -4.54 -4.92 -7.03
N HIS A 101 -3.56 -4.07 -7.32
CA HIS A 101 -2.17 -4.33 -6.96
C HIS A 101 -2.00 -4.29 -5.44
N THR A 102 -1.09 -5.08 -4.87
CA THR A 102 -0.71 -4.97 -3.45
C THR A 102 0.77 -4.69 -3.34
N TYR A 103 1.15 -3.66 -2.60
CA TYR A 103 2.54 -3.27 -2.38
C TYR A 103 2.92 -3.40 -0.91
N VAL A 104 4.06 -4.01 -0.64
CA VAL A 104 4.63 -4.11 0.71
C VAL A 104 5.92 -3.29 0.76
N ILE A 105 6.09 -2.50 1.82
CA ILE A 105 7.26 -1.67 2.06
C ILE A 105 8.01 -2.20 3.29
N GLU A 106 9.28 -2.58 3.13
CA GLU A 106 10.10 -3.07 4.24
C GLU A 106 11.39 -2.25 4.39
N PRO A 107 11.84 -1.95 5.62
CA PRO A 107 13.14 -1.31 5.83
C PRO A 107 14.29 -2.21 5.31
N LEU A 108 15.33 -1.61 4.74
CA LEU A 108 16.44 -2.36 4.14
C LEU A 108 17.49 -2.71 5.20
N ASN A 109 17.72 -4.01 5.47
CA ASN A 109 18.86 -4.51 6.25
C ASN A 109 19.11 -3.73 7.56
N GLY A 110 18.08 -3.57 8.39
CA GLY A 110 18.18 -2.83 9.65
C GLY A 110 18.26 -1.30 9.54
N ASP A 111 18.36 -0.72 8.33
CA ASP A 111 18.23 0.72 8.10
C ASP A 111 16.76 1.12 8.01
N ARG A 112 16.16 1.41 9.18
CA ARG A 112 14.76 1.84 9.29
C ARG A 112 14.52 3.29 8.88
N TYR A 113 15.56 4.06 8.60
CA TYR A 113 15.44 5.52 8.51
C TYR A 113 15.62 6.08 7.11
N ASN A 114 16.45 5.41 6.29
CA ASN A 114 16.90 5.98 5.02
C ASN A 114 16.57 5.12 3.80
N LYS A 115 16.37 3.81 3.95
CA LYS A 115 16.24 2.89 2.82
C LYS A 115 15.16 1.85 3.05
N PHE A 116 14.45 1.51 1.98
CA PHE A 116 13.43 0.47 2.01
C PHE A 116 13.38 -0.29 0.68
N ASN A 117 12.85 -1.50 0.76
CA ASN A 117 12.42 -2.28 -0.39
C ASN A 117 10.92 -2.08 -0.60
N VAL A 118 10.50 -2.12 -1.86
CA VAL A 118 9.09 -2.21 -2.23
C VAL A 118 8.90 -3.50 -3.00
N TYR A 119 7.90 -4.27 -2.60
CA TYR A 119 7.51 -5.51 -3.23
C TYR A 119 6.11 -5.32 -3.81
N VAL A 120 5.83 -5.93 -4.96
CA VAL A 120 4.51 -5.85 -5.60
C VAL A 120 3.93 -7.24 -5.86
N LEU A 121 2.67 -7.41 -5.52
CA LEU A 121 1.80 -8.45 -6.01
C LEU A 121 0.91 -7.80 -7.06
N GLU A 122 1.20 -8.06 -8.33
CA GLU A 122 0.39 -7.54 -9.43
C GLU A 122 -1.05 -8.06 -9.33
N LYS A 123 -2.01 -7.24 -9.77
CA LYS A 123 -3.40 -7.69 -9.90
C LYS A 123 -3.48 -8.94 -10.78
N ASP A 124 -4.47 -9.79 -10.52
CA ASP A 124 -4.69 -11.08 -11.21
C ASP A 124 -3.55 -12.12 -11.06
N LYS A 125 -2.51 -11.88 -10.24
CA LYS A 125 -1.42 -12.84 -10.01
C LYS A 125 -1.57 -13.61 -8.71
N THR A 126 -1.18 -14.88 -8.76
CA THR A 126 -1.33 -15.82 -7.64
C THR A 126 -0.03 -16.11 -6.89
N LEU A 127 1.16 -15.79 -7.43
CA LEU A 127 2.43 -15.67 -6.68
C LEU A 127 3.57 -15.05 -7.53
N TYR A 128 4.32 -14.15 -6.91
CA TYR A 128 5.60 -13.48 -7.22
C TYR A 128 6.09 -13.38 -8.69
N ASP A 129 5.85 -12.21 -9.29
CA ASP A 129 6.69 -11.68 -10.36
C ASP A 129 7.31 -10.34 -9.91
N LYS A 130 8.65 -10.30 -9.97
CA LYS A 130 9.55 -9.13 -9.92
C LYS A 130 9.45 -8.17 -8.73
N LEU A 131 10.43 -8.36 -7.84
CA LEU A 131 11.03 -7.34 -6.97
C LEU A 131 11.48 -6.12 -7.79
N HIS A 132 10.72 -5.03 -7.76
CA HIS A 132 11.19 -3.74 -8.26
C HIS A 132 11.70 -2.89 -7.10
N LYS A 133 13.02 -2.85 -6.94
CA LYS A 133 13.69 -1.92 -6.02
C LYS A 133 13.46 -0.49 -6.53
N ILE A 134 12.58 0.25 -5.87
CA ILE A 134 12.45 1.69 -6.09
C ILE A 134 13.34 2.38 -5.04
N ILE A 135 14.47 2.92 -5.47
CA ILE A 135 15.26 3.84 -4.65
C ILE A 135 14.62 5.21 -4.82
N LEU A 136 14.09 5.77 -3.73
CA LEU A 136 13.62 7.16 -3.70
C LEU A 136 14.75 8.00 -3.11
N ASP A 137 15.32 8.87 -3.94
CA ASP A 137 16.24 9.95 -3.53
C ASP A 137 15.46 11.11 -2.91
#